data_AF-A0A0A1GQZ8-F1
#
_entry.id   AF-A0A0A1GQZ8-F1
#
_cell.length_a   1.000
_cell.length_b   1.000
_cell.length_c   1.000
_cell.angle_alpha   90.00
_cell.angle_beta   90.00
_cell.angle_gamma   90.00
#
_symmetry.space_group_name_H-M   'P 1'
#
loop_
_entity.id
_entity.type
_entity.pdbx_description
1 polymer ?
#
loop_
_entity_poly.entity_id
_entity_poly.type
_entity_poly.pdbx_seq_one_letter_code
_entity_poly.pdbx_strand_id
1 'polypeptide(L)'
;MFTFTNSKGEINQPVIPEYLNNRLNTIKKHHPELAKTHPHALRHTFATLAKEGGATMEDISKALTHSDEKTTRLYVDEPNVVDLSAQKKFAIRLDQERNAN
;
A
#
# COMPACT_ATOMS: atom_id res chain seq x y z
N MET A 1 6.66 3.50 11.94
CA MET A 1 7.28 2.16 11.81
C MET A 1 6.17 1.14 11.76
N PHE A 2 6.07 0.33 10.71
CA PHE A 2 5.10 -0.77 10.66
C PHE A 2 5.51 -1.80 11.70
N THR A 3 4.67 -2.01 12.69
CA THR A 3 4.93 -2.95 13.78
C THR A 3 3.88 -4.04 13.77
N PHE A 4 4.27 -5.24 14.19
CA PHE A 4 3.34 -6.33 14.43
C PHE A 4 3.62 -6.95 15.79
N THR A 5 2.59 -7.62 16.32
CA THR A 5 2.74 -8.47 17.50
C THR A 5 3.19 -9.83 17.02
N ASN A 6 4.34 -10.30 17.51
CA ASN A 6 4.83 -11.62 17.11
C ASN A 6 4.08 -12.75 17.86
N SER A 7 4.35 -13.99 17.50
CA SER A 7 3.75 -15.18 18.12
C SER A 7 4.10 -15.35 19.62
N LYS A 8 5.08 -14.60 20.12
CA LYS A 8 5.48 -14.54 21.53
C LYS A 8 4.78 -13.41 22.30
N GLY A 9 3.94 -12.61 21.64
CA GLY A 9 3.24 -11.47 22.24
C GLY A 9 4.08 -10.19 22.32
N GLU A 10 5.28 -10.16 21.75
CA GLU A 10 6.13 -8.97 21.75
C GLU A 10 5.58 -7.94 20.76
N ILE A 11 5.36 -6.73 21.26
CA ILE A 11 4.83 -5.60 20.49
C ILE A 11 6.01 -4.87 19.81
N ASN A 12 5.73 -4.11 18.75
CA ASN A 12 6.71 -3.27 18.06
C ASN A 12 7.83 -4.00 17.32
N GLN A 13 7.60 -5.26 16.96
CA GLN A 13 8.60 -6.04 16.22
C GLN A 13 8.70 -5.60 14.76
N PRO A 14 9.92 -5.55 14.18
CA PRO A 14 10.13 -5.22 12.78
C PRO A 14 9.45 -6.26 11.90
N VAL A 15 8.59 -5.79 10.98
CA VAL A 15 7.88 -6.69 10.07
C VAL A 15 8.88 -7.43 9.19
N ILE A 16 8.94 -8.75 9.34
CA ILE A 16 9.65 -9.62 8.42
C ILE A 16 8.87 -9.70 7.09
N PRO A 17 9.50 -9.52 5.92
CA PRO A 17 8.81 -9.60 4.62
C PRO A 17 8.01 -10.91 4.43
N GLU A 18 8.52 -11.99 5.02
CA GLU A 18 7.89 -13.31 5.03
C GLU A 18 6.49 -13.29 5.67
N TYR A 19 6.27 -12.44 6.66
CA TYR A 19 4.95 -12.28 7.27
C TYR A 19 3.92 -11.81 6.24
N LEU A 20 4.26 -10.81 5.42
CA LEU A 20 3.36 -10.32 4.37
C LEU A 20 3.10 -11.39 3.31
N ASN A 21 4.14 -12.13 2.89
CA ASN A 21 4.00 -13.23 1.95
C ASN A 21 3.08 -14.33 2.50
N ASN A 22 3.26 -14.71 3.77
CA ASN A 22 2.41 -15.70 4.44
C ASN A 22 0.95 -15.24 4.53
N ARG A 23 0.71 -13.96 4.81
CA ARG A 23 -0.64 -13.38 4.82
C ARG A 23 -1.30 -13.45 3.45
N LEU A 24 -0.57 -13.13 2.38
CA LEU A 24 -1.09 -13.24 1.01
C LEU A 24 -1.33 -14.71 0.60
N ASN A 25 -0.47 -15.63 1.02
CA ASN A 25 -0.68 -17.06 0.80
C ASN A 25 -1.95 -17.58 1.50
N THR A 26 -2.20 -17.12 2.73
CA THR A 26 -3.45 -17.43 3.44
C THR A 26 -4.67 -16.91 2.68
N ILE A 27 -4.64 -15.66 2.19
CA ILE A 27 -5.73 -15.10 1.38
C ILE A 27 -5.96 -15.97 0.13
N LYS A 28 -4.89 -16.32 -0.59
CA LYS A 28 -4.98 -17.17 -1.78
C LYS A 28 -5.54 -18.57 -1.50
N LYS A 29 -5.27 -19.13 -0.31
CA LYS A 29 -5.83 -20.42 0.12
C LYS A 29 -7.35 -20.34 0.31
N HIS A 30 -7.85 -19.23 0.84
CA HIS A 30 -9.28 -19.00 1.02
C HIS A 30 -9.97 -18.53 -0.26
N HIS A 31 -9.22 -17.92 -1.18
CA HIS A 31 -9.70 -17.33 -2.42
C HIS A 31 -8.88 -17.81 -3.63
N PRO A 32 -9.03 -19.09 -4.02
CA PRO A 32 -8.27 -19.69 -5.12
C PRO A 32 -8.56 -19.03 -6.48
N GLU A 33 -9.68 -18.32 -6.63
CA GLU A 33 -10.05 -17.54 -7.82
C GLU A 33 -9.17 -16.31 -8.05
N LEU A 34 -8.56 -15.75 -7.01
CA LEU A 34 -7.76 -14.53 -7.13
C LEU A 34 -6.41 -14.80 -7.79
N ALA A 35 -5.92 -13.88 -8.63
CA ALA A 35 -4.58 -13.99 -9.21
C ALA A 35 -3.49 -14.03 -8.11
N LYS A 36 -2.40 -14.78 -8.36
CA LYS A 36 -1.26 -14.79 -7.44
C LYS A 36 -0.66 -13.38 -7.39
N THR A 37 -0.48 -12.85 -6.18
CA THR A 37 0.05 -11.51 -5.96
C THR A 37 1.14 -11.51 -4.90
N HIS A 38 1.88 -10.40 -4.82
CA HIS A 38 2.93 -10.13 -3.84
C HIS A 38 2.91 -8.63 -3.50
N PRO A 39 3.52 -8.16 -2.39
CA PRO A 39 3.36 -6.78 -1.94
C PRO A 39 3.72 -5.72 -3.00
N HIS A 40 4.73 -5.98 -3.82
CA HIS A 40 5.12 -5.08 -4.90
C HIS A 40 4.11 -5.02 -6.05
N ALA A 41 3.51 -6.15 -6.44
CA ALA A 41 2.43 -6.17 -7.42
C ALA A 41 1.21 -5.38 -6.94
N LEU A 42 0.83 -5.51 -5.66
CA LEU A 42 -0.27 -4.72 -5.08
C LEU A 42 0.03 -3.21 -5.11
N ARG A 43 1.29 -2.83 -4.91
CA ARG A 43 1.74 -1.44 -5.03
C ARG A 43 1.60 -0.92 -6.45
N HIS A 44 1.88 -1.74 -7.46
CA HIS A 44 1.60 -1.39 -8.86
C HIS A 44 0.10 -1.28 -9.13
N THR A 45 -0.71 -2.21 -8.63
CA THR A 45 -2.17 -2.15 -8.76
C THR A 45 -2.74 -0.85 -8.18
N PHE A 46 -2.24 -0.42 -7.02
CA PHE A 46 -2.60 0.88 -6.45
C PHE A 46 -2.27 2.04 -7.40
N ALA A 47 -1.05 2.07 -7.95
CA ALA A 47 -0.61 3.13 -8.86
C ALA A 47 -1.48 3.19 -10.13
N THR A 48 -1.75 2.04 -10.73
CA THR A 48 -2.62 1.93 -11.92
C THR A 48 -4.03 2.42 -11.63
N LEU A 49 -4.66 1.92 -10.56
CA LEU A 49 -6.03 2.30 -10.22
C LEU A 49 -6.14 3.78 -9.79
N ALA A 50 -5.15 4.31 -9.09
CA ALA A 50 -5.11 5.74 -8.77
C ALA A 50 -4.98 6.58 -10.06
N LYS A 51 -4.16 6.15 -11.01
CA LYS A 51 -4.00 6.83 -12.31
C LYS A 51 -5.28 6.79 -13.13
N GLU A 52 -5.95 5.64 -13.20
CA GLU A 52 -7.26 5.49 -13.85
C GLU A 52 -8.34 6.34 -13.17
N GLY A 53 -8.28 6.46 -11.83
CA GLY A 53 -9.13 7.37 -11.05
C GLY A 53 -8.77 8.86 -11.22
N GLY A 54 -7.85 9.22 -12.11
CA GLY A 54 -7.49 10.60 -12.44
C GLY A 54 -6.44 11.22 -11.51
N ALA A 55 -5.68 10.43 -10.76
CA ALA A 55 -4.56 10.95 -9.98
C ALA A 55 -3.40 11.41 -10.89
N THR A 56 -2.72 12.48 -10.49
CA THR A 56 -1.51 12.92 -11.20
C THR A 56 -0.34 12.00 -10.86
N MET A 57 0.72 12.03 -11.67
CA MET A 57 1.89 11.19 -11.38
C MET A 57 2.62 11.66 -10.12
N GLU A 58 2.57 12.96 -9.86
CA GLU A 58 3.09 13.62 -8.67
C GLU A 58 2.36 13.15 -7.40
N ASP A 59 1.02 13.09 -7.43
CA ASP A 59 0.21 12.62 -6.30
C ASP A 59 0.48 11.14 -6.01
N ILE A 60 0.56 10.32 -7.05
CA ILE A 60 0.89 8.89 -6.93
C ILE A 60 2.28 8.71 -6.34
N SER A 61 3.26 9.48 -6.82
CA SER A 61 4.64 9.44 -6.35
C SER A 61 4.76 9.82 -4.87
N LYS A 62 4.09 10.89 -4.45
CA LYS A 62 4.01 11.29 -3.04
C LYS A 62 3.35 10.21 -2.18
N ALA A 63 2.21 9.68 -2.63
CA ALA A 63 1.47 8.64 -1.90
C ALA A 63 2.24 7.32 -1.78
N LEU A 64 3.04 6.97 -2.78
CA LEU A 64 3.87 5.79 -2.77
C LEU A 64 5.14 5.97 -1.93
N THR A 65 5.54 7.19 -1.59
CA THR A 65 6.83 7.51 -0.96
C THR A 65 7.98 6.86 -1.73
N HIS A 66 8.43 7.49 -2.82
CA HIS A 66 9.59 7.00 -3.55
C HIS A 66 10.85 7.14 -2.71
N SER A 67 11.46 5.99 -2.45
CA SER A 67 12.79 5.76 -1.90
C SER A 67 13.88 6.20 -2.89
N ASP A 68 13.91 7.48 -3.20
CA ASP A 68 15.07 8.15 -3.78
C ASP A 68 15.67 9.07 -2.69
N GLU A 69 16.99 9.16 -2.66
CA GLU A 69 17.93 9.45 -1.53
C GLU A 69 17.70 10.77 -0.74
N LYS A 70 16.65 11.54 -1.06
CA LYS A 70 16.17 12.72 -0.31
C LYS A 70 15.58 12.39 1.06
N THR A 71 15.32 11.11 1.34
CA THR A 71 14.59 10.60 2.52
C THR A 71 15.24 10.86 3.88
N THR A 72 16.49 11.35 3.95
CA THR A 72 17.12 11.76 5.21
C THR A 72 16.91 13.25 5.52
N ARG A 73 16.60 14.11 4.54
CA ARG A 73 16.48 15.58 4.78
C ARG A 73 15.09 16.02 5.28
N LEU A 74 14.06 15.18 5.16
CA LEU A 74 12.68 15.52 5.56
C LEU A 74 12.31 15.11 7.00
N TYR A 75 13.27 14.59 7.78
CA TYR A 75 13.12 14.36 9.23
C TYR A 75 13.31 15.66 10.05
N VAL A 76 13.27 16.82 9.40
CA VAL A 76 13.28 18.14 10.05
C VAL A 76 11.83 18.65 10.09
N ASP A 77 11.25 18.61 11.28
CA ASP A 77 9.95 19.15 11.73
C ASP A 77 9.13 19.98 10.73
N GLU A 78 8.30 19.31 9.93
CA GLU A 78 7.14 19.93 9.28
C GLU A 78 5.93 19.01 9.56
N PRO A 79 4.74 19.53 9.94
CA PRO A 79 3.57 18.70 10.15
C PRO A 79 3.26 17.95 8.85
N ASN A 80 3.50 16.64 8.87
CA ASN A 80 3.46 15.76 7.71
C ASN A 80 1.99 15.53 7.29
N VAL A 81 1.36 16.55 6.72
CA VAL A 81 0.03 16.46 6.12
C VAL A 81 0.20 15.69 4.82
N VAL A 82 0.11 14.37 4.91
CA VAL A 82 0.07 13.48 3.75
C VAL A 82 -1.18 13.82 2.94
N ASP A 83 -1.00 14.33 1.72
CA ASP A 83 -2.12 14.56 0.80
C ASP A 83 -2.76 13.21 0.44
N LEU A 84 -4.05 13.08 0.77
CA LEU A 84 -4.84 11.85 0.58
C LEU A 84 -5.55 11.80 -0.79
N SER A 85 -5.27 12.73 -1.68
CA SER A 85 -5.92 12.87 -2.99
C SER A 85 -5.85 11.58 -3.83
N ALA A 86 -4.68 10.93 -3.89
CA ALA A 86 -4.48 9.67 -4.62
C ALA A 86 -5.28 8.51 -4.01
N GLN A 87 -5.30 8.40 -2.68
CA GLN A 87 -6.00 7.36 -1.92
C GLN A 87 -7.51 7.49 -2.12
N LYS A 88 -8.05 8.72 -2.14
CA LYS A 88 -9.47 8.98 -2.41
C LYS A 88 -9.85 8.58 -3.83
N LYS A 89 -9.03 8.92 -4.83
CA LYS A 89 -9.28 8.55 -6.23
C LYS A 89 -9.20 7.04 -6.46
N PHE A 90 -8.23 6.39 -5.82
CA PHE A 90 -8.15 4.93 -5.76
C PHE A 90 -9.44 4.32 -5.19
N ALA A 91 -9.94 4.83 -4.05
CA ALA A 91 -11.17 4.32 -3.44
C ALA A 91 -12.39 4.49 -4.36
N ILE A 92 -12.54 5.66 -5.00
CA ILE A 92 -13.63 5.91 -5.96
C ILE A 92 -13.58 4.91 -7.12
N ARG A 93 -12.40 4.68 -7.70
CA ARG A 93 -12.22 3.72 -8.80
C ARG A 93 -12.56 2.29 -8.35
N LEU A 94 -12.16 1.92 -7.14
CA LEU A 94 -12.46 0.61 -6.57
C LEU A 94 -13.97 0.38 -6.39
N ASP A 95 -14.70 1.40 -5.93
CA ASP A 95 -16.16 1.31 -5.78
C ASP A 95 -16.88 1.20 -7.14
N GLN A 96 -16.36 1.84 -8.20
CA GLN A 96 -16.88 1.65 -9.56
C GLN A 96 -16.75 0.20 -10.03
N GLU A 97 -15.59 -0.43 -9.81
CA GLU A 97 -15.35 -1.84 -10.19
C GLU A 97 -16.23 -2.81 -9.40
N ARG A 98 -16.52 -2.49 -8.13
CA ARG A 98 -17.41 -3.29 -7.28
C ARG A 98 -18.88 -3.21 -7.69
N ASN A 99 -19.31 -2.07 -8.23
CA ASN A 99 -20.69 -1.84 -8.66
C ASN A 99 -20.95 -2.29 -10.12
N ALA A 100 -19.90 -2.65 -10.86
CA ALA A 100 -20.00 -3.12 -12.25
C ALA A 100 -20.17 -4.65 -12.38
N ASN A 101 -20.05 -5.39 -11.27
CA ASN A 101 -20.31 -6.84 -11.18
C ASN A 101 -21.54 -7.11 -10.31
#